data_AF-A0A8C1H8W8-F1
#
_entry.id   AF-A0A8C1H8W8-F1
#
_cell.length_a   1.000
_cell.length_b   1.000
_cell.length_c   1.000
_cell.angle_alpha   90.00
_cell.angle_beta   90.00
_cell.angle_gamma   90.00
#
_symmetry.space_group_name_H-M   'P 1'
#
loop_
_entity.id
_entity.type
_entity.pdbx_description
1 polymer ?
#
loop_
_entity_poly.entity_id
_entity_poly.type
_entity_poly.pdbx_seq_one_letter_code
_entity_poly.pdbx_strand_id
1 'polypeptide(L)'
;MSEISVMEGESVSINSGLTEMMDDDVILWRFWIEETLIAEINKEVDSFTVYDVLDGRFRDRLKLNKQTGYLIITNTTTEHTGTYELQINIYSRSFFYLTVYARLPVPVISRDCSSSSSSSSCSLVCSVLNVGHVTLSWYKGNSLLSKISVSDLSISLSLPLEVEY
;
A
#
# COMPACT_ATOMS: atom_id res chain seq x y z
N MET A 1 -2.37 -18.70 3.67
CA MET A 1 -2.17 -17.50 2.85
C MET A 1 -1.38 -16.52 3.68
N SER A 2 -0.25 -16.02 3.17
CA SER A 2 0.64 -15.13 3.92
C SER A 2 0.32 -13.68 3.58
N GLU A 3 0.22 -12.81 4.59
CA GLU A 3 -0.04 -11.38 4.40
C GLU A 3 1.24 -10.58 4.53
N ILE A 4 1.43 -9.63 3.61
CA ILE A 4 2.60 -8.74 3.56
C ILE A 4 2.08 -7.31 3.41
N SER A 5 2.63 -6.40 4.20
CA SER A 5 2.32 -4.98 4.11
C SER A 5 3.58 -4.14 3.93
N VAL A 6 3.48 -3.12 3.08
CA VAL A 6 4.55 -2.14 2.83
C VAL A 6 3.97 -0.75 2.60
N MET A 7 4.80 0.28 2.80
CA MET A 7 4.43 1.64 2.42
C MET A 7 4.72 1.89 0.94
N GLU A 8 3.90 2.73 0.32
CA GLU A 8 4.13 3.20 -1.04
C GLU A 8 5.53 3.81 -1.20
N GLY A 9 6.18 3.47 -2.32
CA GLY A 9 7.56 3.80 -2.65
C GLY A 9 8.58 2.81 -2.12
N GLU A 10 8.21 1.94 -1.17
CA GLU A 10 9.13 0.92 -0.64
C GLU A 10 9.22 -0.30 -1.55
N SER A 11 10.27 -1.10 -1.33
CA SER A 11 10.45 -2.38 -2.01
C SER A 11 10.03 -3.53 -1.10
N VAL A 12 9.43 -4.56 -1.69
CA VAL A 12 9.00 -5.76 -0.98
C VAL A 12 9.61 -6.99 -1.62
N SER A 13 9.98 -7.98 -0.79
CA SER A 13 10.46 -9.27 -1.24
C SER A 13 9.48 -10.35 -0.78
N ILE A 14 8.82 -11.01 -1.73
CA ILE A 14 7.92 -12.13 -1.47
C ILE A 14 8.75 -13.42 -1.46
N ASN A 15 8.82 -14.05 -0.29
CA ASN A 15 9.66 -15.23 -0.05
C ASN A 15 9.02 -16.47 -0.69
N SER A 16 9.81 -17.24 -1.44
CA SER A 16 9.36 -18.48 -2.09
C SER A 16 9.23 -19.67 -1.12
N GLY A 17 9.75 -19.55 0.10
CA GLY A 17 9.94 -20.63 1.06
C GLY A 17 11.24 -21.42 0.86
N LEU A 18 11.94 -21.19 -0.26
CA LEU A 18 13.20 -21.86 -0.57
C LEU A 18 14.39 -21.13 0.06
N THR A 19 15.34 -21.92 0.58
CA THR A 19 16.68 -21.43 0.95
C THR A 19 17.58 -21.34 -0.28
N GLU A 20 17.42 -22.28 -1.21
CA GLU A 20 18.14 -22.38 -2.48
C GLU A 20 17.27 -23.18 -3.47
N MET A 21 17.23 -22.77 -4.73
CA MET A 21 16.54 -23.50 -5.80
C MET A 21 17.34 -24.72 -6.26
N MET A 22 16.65 -25.79 -6.63
CA MET A 22 17.26 -26.97 -7.26
C MET A 22 17.49 -26.73 -8.76
N ASP A 23 18.40 -27.50 -9.36
CA ASP A 23 18.81 -27.34 -10.75
C ASP A 23 17.67 -27.58 -11.76
N ASP A 24 16.63 -28.32 -11.38
CA ASP A 24 15.45 -28.62 -12.19
C ASP A 24 14.21 -27.80 -11.80
N ASP A 25 14.34 -26.82 -10.90
CA ASP A 25 13.20 -26.02 -10.44
C ASP A 25 12.69 -25.06 -11.52
N VAL A 26 11.38 -25.10 -11.72
CA VAL A 26 10.59 -24.13 -12.48
C VAL A 26 9.71 -23.36 -11.51
N ILE A 27 9.88 -22.04 -11.44
CA ILE A 27 9.12 -21.16 -10.56
C ILE A 27 8.31 -20.17 -11.39
N LEU A 28 7.01 -20.10 -11.12
CA LEU A 28 6.08 -19.18 -11.76
C LEU A 28 5.48 -18.27 -10.72
N TRP A 29 5.57 -16.97 -10.97
CA TRP A 29 4.88 -15.94 -10.19
C TRP A 29 3.74 -15.37 -11.02
N ARG A 30 2.52 -15.47 -10.48
CA ARG A 30 1.32 -14.90 -11.08
C ARG A 30 0.72 -13.84 -10.19
N PHE A 31 0.19 -12.81 -10.81
CA PHE A 31 -0.71 -11.88 -10.14
C PHE A 31 -2.13 -12.35 -10.40
N TRP A 32 -2.92 -12.52 -9.35
CA TRP A 32 -4.22 -13.21 -9.40
C TRP A 32 -5.26 -12.54 -10.31
N ILE A 33 -5.05 -11.29 -10.73
CA ILE A 33 -5.87 -10.69 -11.79
C ILE A 33 -5.64 -11.48 -13.08
N GLU A 34 -6.67 -12.23 -13.48
CA GLU A 34 -6.68 -13.09 -14.69
C GLU A 34 -5.57 -14.16 -14.69
N GLU A 35 -5.07 -14.55 -13.52
CA GLU A 35 -3.93 -15.49 -13.39
C GLU A 35 -2.70 -15.08 -14.22
N THR A 36 -2.50 -13.77 -14.36
CA THR A 36 -1.48 -13.22 -15.27
C THR A 36 -0.07 -13.56 -14.78
N LEU A 37 0.73 -14.19 -15.64
CA LEU A 37 2.14 -14.48 -15.36
C LEU A 37 2.95 -13.18 -15.37
N ILE A 38 3.61 -12.88 -14.26
CA ILE A 38 4.41 -11.67 -14.09
C ILE A 38 5.91 -11.98 -14.05
N ALA A 39 6.30 -13.20 -13.68
CA ALA A 39 7.68 -13.65 -13.73
C ALA A 39 7.80 -15.18 -13.81
N GLU A 40 8.87 -15.65 -14.44
CA GLU A 40 9.20 -17.06 -14.60
C GLU A 40 10.70 -17.28 -14.35
N ILE A 41 11.01 -18.38 -13.68
CA ILE A 41 12.36 -18.92 -13.51
C ILE A 41 12.33 -20.35 -14.01
N ASN A 42 13.29 -20.71 -14.86
CA ASN A 42 13.58 -22.09 -15.18
C ASN A 42 15.07 -22.34 -14.93
N LYS A 43 15.37 -23.07 -13.86
CA LYS A 43 16.75 -23.23 -13.40
C LYS A 43 17.55 -24.19 -14.29
N GLU A 44 16.89 -25.17 -14.91
CA GLU A 44 17.51 -26.17 -15.79
C GLU A 44 18.24 -25.52 -16.97
N VAL A 45 17.66 -24.43 -17.50
CA VAL A 45 18.24 -23.64 -18.60
C VAL A 45 18.77 -22.27 -18.15
N ASP A 46 18.91 -22.05 -16.84
CA ASP A 46 19.33 -20.79 -16.19
C ASP A 46 18.57 -19.54 -16.72
N SER A 47 17.28 -19.69 -17.00
CA SER A 47 16.41 -18.64 -17.53
C SER A 47 15.66 -17.90 -16.42
N PHE A 48 15.65 -16.57 -16.51
CA PHE A 48 14.97 -15.67 -15.58
C PHE A 48 14.26 -14.59 -16.38
N THR A 49 12.94 -14.60 -16.37
CA THR A 49 12.12 -13.70 -17.17
C THR A 49 11.13 -12.96 -16.28
N VAL A 50 10.98 -11.65 -16.54
CA VAL A 50 9.90 -10.83 -15.98
C VAL A 50 9.08 -10.29 -17.14
N TYR A 51 7.76 -10.20 -16.96
CA TYR A 51 6.85 -9.80 -18.01
C TYR A 51 6.30 -8.40 -17.75
N ASP A 52 6.24 -7.59 -18.81
CA ASP A 52 5.56 -6.29 -18.78
C ASP A 52 4.10 -6.48 -19.20
N VAL A 53 3.24 -6.71 -18.22
CA VAL A 53 1.82 -7.06 -18.36
C VAL A 53 0.94 -6.10 -17.57
N LEU A 54 -0.39 -6.25 -17.68
CA LEU A 54 -1.37 -5.46 -16.92
C LEU A 54 -1.20 -3.95 -17.13
N ASP A 55 -1.21 -3.52 -18.39
CA ASP A 55 -1.07 -2.11 -18.81
C ASP A 55 0.24 -1.43 -18.35
N GLY A 56 1.29 -2.22 -18.11
CA GLY A 56 2.58 -1.69 -17.68
C GLY A 56 2.66 -1.42 -16.17
N ARG A 57 1.71 -1.94 -15.38
CA ARG A 57 1.67 -1.82 -13.92
C ARG A 57 3.01 -2.17 -13.25
N PHE A 58 3.66 -3.22 -13.77
CA PHE A 58 4.90 -3.77 -13.23
C PHE A 58 6.16 -3.33 -13.99
N ARG A 59 6.01 -2.43 -14.95
CA ARG A 59 7.10 -1.97 -15.82
C ARG A 59 8.29 -1.47 -15.00
N ASP A 60 9.45 -2.05 -15.26
CA ASP A 60 10.74 -1.76 -14.61
C ASP A 60 10.77 -1.97 -13.08
N ARG A 61 9.78 -2.67 -12.50
CA ARG A 61 9.63 -2.82 -11.04
C ARG A 61 9.89 -4.23 -10.51
N LEU A 62 9.78 -5.26 -11.36
CA LEU A 62 9.98 -6.65 -10.96
C LEU A 62 11.44 -7.06 -11.06
N LYS A 63 11.92 -7.76 -10.03
CA LYS A 63 13.22 -8.42 -9.98
C LYS A 63 13.07 -9.80 -9.37
N LEU A 64 13.99 -10.70 -9.71
CA LEU A 64 14.03 -12.06 -9.19
C LEU A 64 15.36 -12.30 -8.47
N ASN A 65 15.29 -12.91 -7.29
CA ASN A 65 16.49 -13.43 -6.65
C ASN A 65 16.91 -14.74 -7.33
N LYS A 66 18.11 -14.74 -7.92
CA LYS A 66 18.61 -15.87 -8.72
C LYS A 66 19.02 -17.11 -7.94
N GLN A 67 19.12 -17.01 -6.61
CA GLN A 67 19.44 -18.14 -5.73
C GLN A 67 18.19 -18.72 -5.08
N THR A 68 17.28 -17.87 -4.62
CA THR A 68 16.13 -18.31 -3.80
C THR A 68 14.80 -18.31 -4.55
N GLY A 69 14.72 -17.67 -5.72
CA GLY A 69 13.48 -17.53 -6.47
C GLY A 69 12.50 -16.49 -5.93
N TYR A 70 12.94 -15.62 -5.02
CA TYR A 70 12.10 -14.58 -4.45
C TYR A 70 11.70 -13.55 -5.49
N LEU A 71 10.42 -13.14 -5.45
CA LEU A 71 9.93 -12.01 -6.22
C LEU A 71 10.16 -10.72 -5.46
N ILE A 72 10.86 -9.79 -6.09
CA ILE A 72 11.13 -8.47 -5.53
C ILE A 72 10.36 -7.45 -6.36
N ILE A 73 9.50 -6.66 -5.71
CA ILE A 73 8.76 -5.57 -6.33
C ILE A 73 9.34 -4.27 -5.76
N THR A 74 9.98 -3.48 -6.62
CA THR A 74 10.56 -2.19 -6.22
C THR A 74 9.60 -1.03 -6.47
N ASN A 75 9.73 0.04 -5.69
CA ASN A 75 8.93 1.26 -5.83
C ASN A 75 7.42 0.96 -5.91
N THR A 76 6.90 0.34 -4.85
CA THR A 76 5.53 -0.16 -4.84
C THR A 76 4.50 0.98 -4.83
N THR A 77 3.37 0.81 -5.52
CA THR A 77 2.20 1.70 -5.50
C THR A 77 0.98 0.92 -5.03
N THR A 78 -0.10 1.62 -4.68
CA THR A 78 -1.38 0.99 -4.28
C THR A 78 -1.94 0.03 -5.33
N GLU A 79 -1.62 0.24 -6.61
CA GLU A 79 -1.99 -0.63 -7.74
C GLU A 79 -1.38 -2.03 -7.70
N HIS A 80 -0.28 -2.23 -6.95
CA HIS A 80 0.32 -3.56 -6.75
C HIS A 80 -0.36 -4.36 -5.62
N THR A 81 -1.33 -3.77 -4.91
CA THR A 81 -2.11 -4.49 -3.89
C THR A 81 -2.88 -5.63 -4.54
N GLY A 82 -2.82 -6.80 -3.93
CA GLY A 82 -3.57 -7.97 -4.41
C GLY A 82 -2.90 -9.30 -4.06
N THR A 83 -3.47 -10.36 -4.63
CA THR A 83 -3.01 -11.73 -4.42
C THR A 83 -1.93 -12.10 -5.44
N TYR A 84 -0.83 -12.66 -4.94
CA TYR A 84 0.25 -13.24 -5.71
C TYR A 84 0.25 -14.75 -5.50
N GLU A 85 0.28 -15.48 -6.60
CA GLU A 85 0.45 -16.92 -6.59
C GLU A 85 1.90 -17.26 -6.96
N LEU A 86 2.50 -18.09 -6.12
CA LEU A 86 3.76 -18.77 -6.37
C LEU A 86 3.44 -20.22 -6.72
N GLN A 87 3.96 -20.68 -7.85
CA GLN A 87 3.97 -22.08 -8.21
C GLN A 87 5.42 -22.55 -8.37
N ILE A 88 5.80 -23.62 -7.67
CA ILE A 88 7.10 -24.29 -7.80
C ILE A 88 6.84 -25.68 -8.35
N ASN A 89 7.36 -25.94 -9.56
CA ASN A 89 7.12 -27.15 -10.35
C ASN A 89 5.60 -27.44 -10.46
N ILE A 90 5.22 -28.72 -10.45
CA ILE A 90 3.81 -29.15 -10.42
C ILE A 90 3.29 -29.43 -9.01
N TYR A 91 4.15 -29.29 -7.98
CA TYR A 91 3.90 -29.85 -6.66
C TYR A 91 3.43 -28.81 -5.64
N SER A 92 3.93 -27.57 -5.73
CA SER A 92 3.72 -26.56 -4.69
C SER A 92 3.06 -25.32 -5.26
N ARG A 93 1.97 -24.89 -4.62
CA ARG A 93 1.32 -23.60 -4.83
C ARG A 93 1.17 -22.88 -3.51
N SER A 94 1.59 -21.62 -3.47
CA SER A 94 1.49 -20.74 -2.31
C SER A 94 0.86 -19.42 -2.71
N PHE A 95 0.06 -18.86 -1.82
CA PHE A 95 -0.64 -17.59 -2.05
C PHE A 95 -0.20 -16.56 -1.02
N PHE A 96 0.09 -15.36 -1.51
CA PHE A 96 0.49 -14.19 -0.75
C PHE A 96 -0.48 -13.05 -1.03
N TYR A 97 -0.84 -12.29 -0.01
CA TYR A 97 -1.65 -11.10 -0.16
C TYR A 97 -0.82 -9.88 0.21
N LEU A 98 -0.52 -9.04 -0.77
CA LEU A 98 0.25 -7.81 -0.58
C LEU A 98 -0.72 -6.65 -0.41
N THR A 99 -0.53 -5.87 0.66
CA THR A 99 -1.20 -4.58 0.87
C THR A 99 -0.18 -3.45 0.82
N VAL A 100 -0.38 -2.49 -0.08
CA VAL A 100 0.45 -1.30 -0.18
C VAL A 100 -0.31 -0.10 0.37
N TYR A 101 0.24 0.55 1.41
CA TYR A 101 -0.37 1.71 2.04
C TYR A 101 0.20 3.01 1.47
N ALA A 102 -0.68 3.89 0.99
CA ALA A 102 -0.30 5.25 0.62
C ALA A 102 0.03 6.07 1.88
N ARG A 103 0.93 7.05 1.73
CA ARG A 103 1.25 7.98 2.83
C ARG A 103 0.07 8.93 3.05
N LEU A 104 -0.29 9.13 4.32
CA LEU A 104 -1.32 10.10 4.66
C LEU A 104 -0.80 11.53 4.43
N PRO A 105 -1.58 12.41 3.77
CA PRO A 105 -1.25 13.82 3.66
C PRO A 105 -1.31 14.48 5.04
N VAL A 106 -0.46 15.50 5.22
CA VAL A 106 -0.43 16.29 6.46
C VAL A 106 -1.75 17.07 6.59
N PRO A 107 -2.48 16.95 7.71
CA PRO A 107 -3.71 17.71 7.91
C PRO A 107 -3.39 19.20 8.03
N VAL A 108 -4.20 20.03 7.39
CA VAL A 108 -4.08 21.48 7.41
C VAL A 108 -5.02 22.05 8.46
N ILE A 109 -4.47 22.84 9.38
CA ILE A 109 -5.24 23.61 10.35
C ILE A 109 -5.43 25.01 9.80
N SER A 110 -6.66 25.36 9.46
CA SER A 110 -7.06 26.72 9.09
C SER A 110 -7.81 27.40 10.23
N ARG A 111 -7.77 28.73 10.23
CA ARG A 111 -8.43 29.57 11.22
C ARG A 111 -9.48 30.41 10.52
N ASP A 112 -10.72 30.30 10.95
CA ASP A 112 -11.81 31.14 10.48
C ASP A 112 -12.39 31.89 11.68
N CYS A 113 -12.02 33.17 11.79
CA CYS A 113 -12.52 34.04 12.84
C CYS A 113 -13.43 35.11 12.22
N SER A 114 -14.62 35.26 12.77
CA SER A 114 -15.51 36.38 12.45
C SER A 114 -15.40 37.44 13.54
N SER A 115 -15.11 38.68 13.14
CA SER A 115 -15.00 39.81 14.06
C SER A 115 -16.29 40.62 14.02
N SER A 116 -17.12 40.48 15.05
CA SER A 116 -18.27 41.35 15.27
C SER A 116 -18.02 42.23 16.50
N SER A 117 -18.64 43.41 16.57
CA SER A 117 -18.39 44.46 17.56
C SER A 117 -18.63 44.07 19.04
N SER A 118 -19.14 42.87 19.32
CA SER A 118 -19.49 42.40 20.67
C SER A 118 -19.01 40.98 21.01
N SER A 119 -18.49 40.22 20.04
CA SER A 119 -17.89 38.91 20.30
C SER A 119 -16.98 38.50 19.13
N SER A 120 -15.81 37.96 19.49
CA SER A 120 -14.92 37.29 18.55
C SER A 120 -15.09 35.79 18.73
N SER A 121 -15.87 35.15 17.86
CA SER A 121 -15.84 33.70 17.74
C SER A 121 -14.74 33.32 16.77
N CYS A 122 -13.93 32.33 17.14
CA CYS A 122 -12.97 31.78 16.21
C CYS A 122 -13.10 30.27 16.13
N SER A 123 -13.13 29.76 14.91
CA SER A 123 -13.13 28.34 14.64
C SER A 123 -11.77 27.92 14.09
N LEU A 124 -11.25 26.81 14.61
CA LEU A 124 -10.11 26.10 14.04
C LEU A 124 -10.63 24.92 13.26
N VAL A 125 -10.27 24.81 11.99
CA VAL A 125 -10.71 23.71 11.13
C VAL A 125 -9.51 22.86 10.79
N CYS A 126 -9.51 21.61 11.25
CA CYS A 126 -8.55 20.60 10.84
C CYS A 126 -9.09 19.90 9.61
N SER A 127 -8.40 19.96 8.48
CA SER A 127 -8.88 19.42 7.20
C SER A 127 -7.83 18.54 6.51
N VAL A 128 -8.29 17.50 5.83
CA VAL A 128 -7.46 16.60 5.03
C VAL A 128 -8.18 16.27 3.72
N LEU A 129 -7.44 16.29 2.62
CA LEU A 129 -7.98 16.08 1.26
C LEU A 129 -7.51 14.73 0.71
N ASN A 130 -8.31 14.13 -0.18
CA ASN A 130 -7.98 12.92 -0.92
C ASN A 130 -7.58 11.72 -0.05
N VAL A 131 -8.30 11.51 1.05
CA VAL A 131 -8.07 10.36 1.94
C VAL A 131 -9.31 9.49 2.08
N GLY A 132 -9.10 8.18 2.19
CA GLY A 132 -10.08 7.21 2.66
C GLY A 132 -9.58 6.57 3.95
N HIS A 133 -10.49 6.10 4.83
CA HIS A 133 -10.14 5.46 6.10
C HIS A 133 -9.24 6.32 7.02
N VAL A 134 -9.62 7.58 7.27
CA VAL A 134 -8.86 8.49 8.14
C VAL A 134 -9.68 8.91 9.35
N THR A 135 -8.97 9.12 10.46
CA THR A 135 -9.50 9.71 11.68
C THR A 135 -8.83 11.06 11.92
N LEU A 136 -9.63 12.11 12.10
CA LEU A 136 -9.16 13.39 12.64
C LEU A 136 -9.57 13.51 14.11
N SER A 137 -8.67 14.04 14.94
CA SER A 137 -8.89 14.23 16.36
C SER A 137 -8.28 15.55 16.84
N TRP A 138 -9.02 16.31 17.63
CA TRP A 138 -8.50 17.47 18.36
C TRP A 138 -8.07 17.05 19.77
N TYR A 139 -6.90 17.52 20.21
CA TYR A 139 -6.39 17.29 21.56
C TYR A 139 -6.07 18.62 22.26
N LYS A 140 -6.36 18.70 23.56
CA LYS A 140 -5.88 19.75 24.47
C LYS A 140 -5.00 19.10 25.54
N GLY A 141 -3.69 19.26 25.41
CA GLY A 141 -2.73 18.46 26.18
C GLY A 141 -2.95 16.97 25.88
N ASN A 142 -3.24 16.17 26.91
CA ASN A 142 -3.53 14.74 26.77
C ASN A 142 -5.02 14.41 26.62
N SER A 143 -5.91 15.42 26.67
CA SER A 143 -7.36 15.22 26.61
C SER A 143 -7.87 15.31 25.17
N LEU A 144 -8.61 14.28 24.73
CA LEU A 144 -9.32 14.28 23.46
C LEU A 144 -10.53 15.23 23.54
N LEU A 145 -10.62 16.19 22.62
CA LEU A 145 -11.73 17.14 22.54
C LEU A 145 -12.83 16.67 21.61
N SER A 146 -12.45 16.26 20.40
CA SER A 146 -13.38 15.83 19.36
C SER A 146 -12.69 14.88 18.41
N LYS A 147 -13.46 14.00 17.77
CA LYS A 147 -12.97 12.96 16.86
C LYS A 147 -14.00 12.68 15.77
N ILE A 148 -13.54 12.55 14.53
CA ILE A 148 -14.33 12.09 13.39
C ILE A 148 -13.54 11.04 12.61
N SER A 149 -14.22 9.99 12.15
CA SER A 149 -13.64 8.94 11.32
C SER A 149 -14.51 8.71 10.10
N VAL A 150 -13.89 8.62 8.92
CA VAL A 150 -14.58 8.31 7.66
C VAL A 150 -13.97 7.07 7.03
N SER A 151 -14.83 6.15 6.62
CA SER A 151 -14.46 4.85 6.06
C SER A 151 -14.56 4.79 4.53
N ASP A 152 -15.26 5.73 3.87
CA ASP A 152 -15.48 5.67 2.42
C ASP A 152 -14.54 6.61 1.63
N LEU A 153 -14.10 6.18 0.44
CA LEU A 153 -13.31 6.99 -0.50
C LEU A 153 -14.21 7.96 -1.27
N SER A 154 -14.23 9.24 -0.85
CA SER A 154 -14.38 10.45 -1.71
C SER A 154 -14.91 11.65 -0.92
N ILE A 155 -14.24 12.07 0.17
CA ILE A 155 -14.70 13.26 0.91
C ILE A 155 -13.52 14.05 1.47
N SER A 156 -13.55 15.37 1.33
CA SER A 156 -12.77 16.28 2.17
C SER A 156 -13.24 16.10 3.62
N LEU A 157 -12.37 15.62 4.50
CA LEU A 157 -12.72 15.44 5.91
C LEU A 157 -12.27 16.68 6.68
N SER A 158 -13.20 17.34 7.37
CA SER A 158 -12.94 18.51 8.20
C SER A 158 -13.54 18.36 9.59
N LEU A 159 -12.77 18.70 10.61
CA LEU A 159 -13.20 18.73 12.01
C LEU A 159 -13.05 20.15 12.59
N PRO A 160 -14.15 20.91 12.72
CA PRO A 160 -14.11 22.22 13.35
C PRO A 160 -13.99 22.12 14.88
N LEU A 161 -13.34 23.10 15.48
CA LEU A 161 -13.28 23.34 16.92
C LEU A 161 -13.61 24.81 17.18
N GLU A 162 -14.72 25.06 17.88
CA GLU A 162 -15.13 26.40 18.27
C GLU A 162 -14.37 26.84 19.53
N VAL A 163 -13.83 28.06 19.50
CA VAL A 163 -13.13 28.68 20.61
C VAL A 163 -13.80 30.02 20.90
N GLU A 164 -14.43 30.12 22.07
CA GLU A 164 -14.94 31.37 22.63
C GLU A 164 -13.83 32.05 23.45
N TYR A 165 -13.69 33.37 23.28
CA TYR A 165 -12.74 34.23 24.00
C TYR A 165 -13.46 35.12 25.00
#